data_AF-A0A2M7WWR8-F1
#
_entry.id   AF-A0A2M7WWR8-F1
#
_cell.length_a   1.000
_cell.length_b   1.000
_cell.length_c   1.000
_cell.angle_alpha   90.00
_cell.angle_beta   90.00
_cell.angle_gamma   90.00
#
_symmetry.space_group_name_H-M   'P 1'
#
loop_
_entity.id
_entity.type
_entity.pdbx_description
1 polymer ?
#
loop_
_entity_poly.entity_id
_entity_poly.type
_entity_poly.pdbx_seq_one_letter_code
_entity_poly.pdbx_strand_id
1 'polypeptide(L)'
;MSFGYFWETLGFAAIGLIFSLFLAATSFPLPSKINFSTLKFRFPQLIKTENSKFGQIAVTQNGEQQSFFINGRLSFANQEAYENQKLIALIKPFVKNPGKVLALTSPLLANELYQSLSQPDLDFVEIDGKLLTLEKNHLTLGITPVASDPRRFLNQTTQKYDLILISLGNPQTLFENRYFTQEFFLNLKRHLTADGILAVILSFPIDYQSQEALNFGATILGTLQTVFPSLELFTPENQLLFLAGSQPLQVNEGQNTPAWQDYFAYEFGNQKRTAISEKLAATPTKINTDFEPVAFFYQQLFWQTMFSFKMPRLILKLAAFLPFILLLSVLVVFILSFPKRRLSNRPLLGTMVACSSFMLVSLEILILLIFQTKIGYLYSQISLLLALVLLGIALGTKFQSLIKTKAQTLLTFGFAAFLCILCVILGVKNLPLSESPFFWLGIIFAVGIAHGMIFASLSWQLSKPPFQSTSKNPNPGYLYAFDLFGGFAGAFLSSTFLLPFLGVGNLSVLLGGIALINLVAVRLFFCRK
;
A
#
# COMPACT_ATOMS: atom_id res chain seq x y z
N MET A 1 37.94 -4.37 -22.30
CA MET A 1 38.24 -4.02 -20.90
C MET A 1 39.71 -4.29 -20.67
N SER A 2 40.47 -3.37 -20.08
CA SER A 2 41.83 -3.67 -19.64
C SER A 2 41.76 -4.70 -18.50
N PHE A 3 42.76 -5.57 -18.40
CA PHE A 3 42.83 -6.59 -17.36
C PHE A 3 42.78 -5.97 -15.95
N GLY A 4 43.34 -4.77 -15.77
CA GLY A 4 43.27 -4.02 -14.51
C GLY A 4 41.85 -3.60 -14.13
N TYR A 5 41.04 -3.11 -15.07
CA TYR A 5 39.66 -2.69 -14.80
C TYR A 5 38.78 -3.87 -14.34
N PHE A 6 39.05 -5.06 -14.84
CA PHE A 6 38.37 -6.29 -14.40
C PHE A 6 38.67 -6.60 -12.93
N TRP A 7 39.94 -6.53 -12.51
CA TRP A 7 40.35 -6.78 -11.13
C TRP A 7 39.88 -5.71 -10.15
N GLU A 8 39.88 -4.44 -10.57
CA GLU A 8 39.30 -3.34 -9.77
C GLU A 8 37.81 -3.56 -9.53
N THR A 9 37.04 -3.85 -10.59
CA THR A 9 35.60 -4.08 -10.49
C THR A 9 35.29 -5.33 -9.63
N LEU A 10 36.08 -6.40 -9.80
CA LEU A 10 35.96 -7.63 -9.02
C LEU A 10 36.32 -7.39 -7.54
N GLY A 11 37.35 -6.59 -7.28
CA GLY A 11 37.78 -6.19 -5.93
C GLY A 11 36.71 -5.38 -5.22
N PHE A 12 36.16 -4.34 -5.86
CA PHE A 12 35.05 -3.55 -5.28
C PHE A 12 33.79 -4.40 -5.05
N ALA A 13 33.46 -5.30 -5.99
CA ALA A 13 32.33 -6.20 -5.82
C ALA A 13 32.55 -7.21 -4.67
N ALA A 14 33.73 -7.80 -4.57
CA ALA A 14 34.07 -8.75 -3.52
C ALA A 14 34.12 -8.08 -2.14
N ILE A 15 34.75 -6.91 -2.03
CA ILE A 15 34.78 -6.12 -0.78
C ILE A 15 33.37 -5.68 -0.41
N GLY A 16 32.58 -5.19 -1.36
CA GLY A 16 31.19 -4.82 -1.13
C GLY A 16 30.36 -6.01 -0.63
N LEU A 17 30.53 -7.18 -1.25
CA LEU A 17 29.81 -8.40 -0.90
C LEU A 17 30.25 -8.96 0.46
N ILE A 18 31.54 -8.94 0.77
CA ILE A 18 32.08 -9.29 2.09
C ILE A 18 31.58 -8.31 3.15
N PHE A 19 31.55 -7.01 2.86
CA PHE A 19 31.05 -5.99 3.78
C PHE A 19 29.54 -6.13 4.02
N SER A 20 28.76 -6.40 2.97
CA SER A 20 27.32 -6.70 3.08
C SER A 20 27.06 -8.00 3.85
N LEU A 21 27.83 -9.07 3.59
CA LEU A 21 27.74 -10.32 4.33
C LEU A 21 28.16 -10.14 5.80
N PHE A 22 29.19 -9.35 6.05
CA PHE A 22 29.64 -8.99 7.40
C PHE A 22 28.54 -8.22 8.15
N LEU A 23 27.93 -7.21 7.52
CA LEU A 23 26.80 -6.47 8.08
C LEU A 23 25.56 -7.36 8.31
N ALA A 24 25.33 -8.36 7.46
CA ALA A 24 24.20 -9.27 7.56
C ALA A 24 24.42 -10.40 8.58
N ALA A 25 25.65 -10.91 8.72
CA ALA A 25 26.00 -12.05 9.56
C ALA A 25 26.43 -11.66 10.97
N THR A 26 26.94 -10.43 11.16
CA THR A 26 27.27 -9.95 12.50
C THR A 26 26.07 -9.25 13.11
N SER A 27 25.66 -9.74 14.28
CA SER A 27 24.88 -8.99 15.25
C SER A 27 25.71 -7.84 15.78
N PHE A 28 26.08 -6.90 14.91
CA PHE A 28 26.75 -5.67 15.31
C PHE A 28 25.88 -5.12 16.46
N PRO A 29 26.41 -4.86 17.66
CA PRO A 29 25.62 -4.35 18.79
C PRO A 29 25.48 -2.82 18.77
N LEU A 30 26.25 -2.13 17.91
CA LEU A 30 26.09 -0.70 17.64
C LEU A 30 24.72 -0.32 17.05
N PRO A 31 24.12 -1.02 16.08
CA PRO A 31 22.79 -0.71 15.53
C PRO A 31 21.70 -0.69 16.58
N SER A 32 21.67 -1.60 17.56
CA SER A 32 20.59 -1.61 18.56
C SER A 32 20.75 -0.48 19.59
N LYS A 33 21.97 -0.25 20.09
CA LYS A 33 22.28 0.86 21.01
C LYS A 33 22.13 2.22 20.33
N ILE A 34 22.61 2.36 19.09
CA ILE A 34 22.42 3.58 18.28
C ILE A 34 20.94 3.78 18.01
N ASN A 35 20.21 2.75 17.55
CA ASN A 35 18.77 2.83 17.30
C ASN A 35 18.02 3.26 18.56
N PHE A 36 18.32 2.66 19.73
CA PHE A 36 17.68 3.07 20.98
C PHE A 36 18.01 4.52 21.37
N SER A 37 19.28 4.93 21.27
CA SER A 37 19.71 6.29 21.59
C SER A 37 19.15 7.34 20.63
N THR A 38 19.05 7.04 19.32
CA THR A 38 18.45 7.94 18.33
C THR A 38 16.95 8.01 18.50
N LEU A 39 16.28 6.90 18.81
CA LEU A 39 14.84 6.87 19.06
C LEU A 39 14.44 7.61 20.32
N LYS A 40 15.28 7.63 21.36
CA LYS A 40 15.03 8.46 22.55
C LYS A 40 14.84 9.94 22.25
N PHE A 41 15.46 10.45 21.18
CA PHE A 41 15.24 11.84 20.74
C PHE A 41 13.82 12.04 20.20
N ARG A 42 13.25 11.04 19.52
CA ARG A 42 11.89 11.08 18.97
C ARG A 42 10.82 10.70 20.01
N PHE A 43 11.13 9.75 20.87
CA PHE A 43 10.26 9.23 21.92
C PHE A 43 10.92 9.48 23.28
N PRO A 44 10.65 10.64 23.91
CA PRO A 44 11.05 10.87 25.29
C PRO A 44 10.54 9.73 26.18
N GLN A 45 11.34 9.31 27.16
CA GLN A 45 10.99 8.20 28.06
C GLN A 45 10.79 6.84 27.36
N LEU A 46 11.47 6.60 26.23
CA LEU A 46 11.56 5.29 25.61
C LEU A 46 12.15 4.25 26.58
N ILE A 47 11.36 3.22 26.88
CA ILE A 47 11.78 2.09 27.72
C ILE A 47 12.15 0.86 26.89
N LYS A 48 11.49 0.67 25.74
CA LYS A 48 11.68 -0.51 24.89
C LYS A 48 11.48 -0.16 23.43
N THR A 49 12.28 -0.77 22.55
CA THR A 49 12.06 -0.73 21.11
C THR A 49 12.33 -2.10 20.49
N GLU A 50 11.48 -2.50 19.55
CA GLU A 50 11.66 -3.71 18.77
C GLU A 50 11.34 -3.41 17.30
N ASN A 51 12.09 -4.01 16.37
CA ASN A 51 11.76 -3.96 14.95
C ASN A 51 11.19 -5.32 14.52
N SER A 52 10.01 -5.31 13.90
CA SER A 52 9.37 -6.47 13.31
C SER A 52 9.46 -6.43 11.78
N LYS A 53 8.89 -7.44 11.12
CA LYS A 53 8.75 -7.45 9.65
C LYS A 53 7.66 -6.50 9.13
N PHE A 54 6.87 -5.88 10.01
CA PHE A 54 5.79 -4.93 9.70
C PHE A 54 6.16 -3.49 10.03
N GLY A 55 7.06 -3.28 11.00
CA GLY A 55 7.48 -1.94 11.36
C GLY A 55 8.29 -1.87 12.64
N GLN A 56 8.50 -0.64 13.08
CA GLN A 56 9.12 -0.34 14.37
C GLN A 56 8.05 -0.26 15.46
N ILE A 57 8.32 -0.91 16.58
CA ILE A 57 7.56 -0.82 17.83
C ILE A 57 8.40 -0.04 18.83
N ALA A 58 7.82 0.99 19.44
CA ALA A 58 8.42 1.76 20.51
C ALA A 58 7.46 1.82 21.69
N VAL A 59 7.96 1.62 22.90
CA VAL A 59 7.19 1.69 24.14
C VAL A 59 7.78 2.79 25.01
N THR A 60 6.96 3.77 25.38
CA THR A 60 7.34 4.83 26.32
C THR A 60 6.61 4.64 27.63
N GLN A 61 7.20 5.14 28.71
CA GLN A 61 6.56 5.13 30.02
C GLN A 61 6.66 6.49 30.70
N ASN A 62 5.50 7.09 30.97
CA ASN A 62 5.38 8.32 31.74
C ASN A 62 4.61 8.04 33.03
N GLY A 63 5.31 7.90 34.15
CA GLY A 63 4.72 7.43 35.40
C GLY A 63 4.14 6.02 35.25
N GLU A 64 2.84 5.88 35.51
CA GLU A 64 2.10 4.62 35.35
C GLU A 64 1.58 4.38 33.93
N GLN A 65 1.54 5.42 33.09
CA GLN A 65 1.04 5.30 31.73
C GLN A 65 2.14 4.75 30.80
N GLN A 66 1.85 3.61 30.18
CA GLN A 66 2.64 3.02 29.11
C GLN A 66 1.92 3.25 27.78
N SER A 67 2.67 3.74 26.80
CA SER A 67 2.16 4.06 25.46
C SER A 67 2.94 3.28 24.41
N PHE A 68 2.20 2.62 23.52
CA PHE A 68 2.75 1.77 22.46
C PHE A 68 2.65 2.50 21.12
N PHE A 69 3.78 2.66 20.44
CA PHE A 69 3.86 3.32 19.15
C PHE A 69 4.28 2.33 18.07
N ILE A 70 3.53 2.29 16.97
CA ILE A 70 3.82 1.49 15.79
C ILE A 70 4.15 2.44 14.64
N ASN A 71 5.34 2.32 14.07
CA ASN A 71 5.88 3.25 13.07
C ASN A 71 5.80 4.73 13.49
N GLY A 72 5.83 4.96 14.81
CA GLY A 72 5.72 6.25 15.47
C GLY A 72 4.34 6.87 15.55
N ARG A 73 3.28 6.10 15.26
CA ARG A 73 1.90 6.45 15.60
C ARG A 73 1.51 5.76 16.90
N LEU A 74 0.82 6.47 17.80
CA LEU A 74 0.25 5.86 19.00
C LEU A 74 -0.76 4.79 18.59
N SER A 75 -0.59 3.58 19.11
CA SER A 75 -1.49 2.45 18.90
C SER A 75 -2.48 2.33 20.05
N PHE A 76 -1.98 2.25 21.28
CA PHE A 76 -2.80 2.27 22.50
C PHE A 76 -1.97 2.74 23.70
N ALA A 77 -2.65 3.23 24.73
CA ALA A 77 -2.11 3.43 26.07
C ALA A 77 -2.79 2.49 27.08
N ASN A 78 -2.11 2.15 28.17
CA ASN A 78 -2.63 1.26 29.21
C ASN A 78 -3.71 1.90 30.14
N GLN A 79 -4.19 3.13 29.86
CA GLN A 79 -5.18 3.86 30.68
C GLN A 79 -6.35 4.41 29.82
N GLU A 80 -7.11 3.53 29.16
CA GLU A 80 -8.23 3.92 28.25
C GLU A 80 -9.59 3.29 28.63
N ALA A 81 -9.76 2.86 29.89
CA ALA A 81 -10.92 2.06 30.30
C ALA A 81 -12.28 2.74 30.03
N TYR A 82 -12.42 4.03 30.38
CA TYR A 82 -13.69 4.74 30.24
C TYR A 82 -14.14 4.91 28.79
N GLU A 83 -13.22 5.23 27.88
CA GLU A 83 -13.52 5.38 26.45
C GLU A 83 -13.89 4.04 25.81
N ASN A 84 -13.22 2.95 26.22
CA ASN A 84 -13.58 1.60 25.77
C ASN A 84 -14.99 1.21 26.25
N GLN A 85 -15.36 1.54 27.49
CA GLN A 85 -16.69 1.26 28.03
C GLN A 85 -17.80 1.98 27.25
N LYS A 86 -17.61 3.27 26.92
CA LYS A 86 -18.54 4.01 26.05
C LYS A 86 -18.76 3.29 24.72
N LEU A 87 -17.68 2.89 24.05
CA LEU A 87 -17.76 2.23 22.75
C LEU A 87 -18.48 0.90 22.84
N ILE A 88 -18.16 0.07 23.84
CA ILE A 88 -18.82 -1.22 24.02
C ILE A 88 -20.30 -1.05 24.41
N ALA A 89 -20.66 -0.01 25.17
CA ALA A 89 -22.05 0.29 25.50
C ALA A 89 -22.92 0.57 24.25
N LEU A 90 -22.32 1.04 23.15
CA LEU A 90 -23.03 1.23 21.87
C LEU A 90 -23.16 -0.05 21.05
N ILE A 91 -22.22 -0.98 21.21
CA ILE A 91 -22.19 -2.25 20.47
C ILE A 91 -23.05 -3.32 21.16
N LYS A 92 -22.90 -3.45 22.48
CA LYS A 92 -23.47 -4.53 23.29
C LYS A 92 -24.96 -4.75 23.08
N PRO A 93 -25.83 -3.71 23.05
CA PRO A 93 -27.27 -3.90 22.84
C PRO A 93 -27.67 -4.60 21.54
N PHE A 94 -26.78 -4.66 20.54
CA PHE A 94 -27.02 -5.36 19.28
C PHE A 94 -26.50 -6.81 19.27
N VAL A 95 -25.77 -7.22 20.30
CA VAL A 95 -25.20 -8.57 20.42
C VAL A 95 -26.20 -9.46 21.16
N LYS A 96 -26.86 -10.37 20.43
CA LYS A 96 -27.89 -11.24 21.02
C LYS A 96 -27.30 -12.30 21.95
N ASN A 97 -26.33 -13.08 21.45
CA ASN A 97 -25.69 -14.19 22.15
C ASN A 97 -24.19 -14.15 21.84
N PRO A 98 -23.34 -13.53 22.69
CA PRO A 98 -21.90 -13.47 22.45
C PRO A 98 -21.24 -14.82 22.79
N GLY A 99 -21.36 -15.81 21.92
CA GLY A 99 -20.67 -17.09 22.10
C GLY A 99 -19.22 -17.01 21.61
N LYS A 100 -19.06 -16.56 20.36
CA LYS A 100 -17.77 -16.45 19.67
C LYS A 100 -17.52 -15.03 19.18
N VAL A 101 -16.37 -14.46 19.54
CA VAL A 101 -16.00 -13.08 19.21
C VAL A 101 -14.63 -13.02 18.55
N LEU A 102 -14.51 -12.24 17.47
CA LEU A 102 -13.23 -11.92 16.83
C LEU A 102 -12.90 -10.45 17.05
N ALA A 103 -11.74 -10.17 17.63
CA ALA A 103 -11.29 -8.82 17.93
C ALA A 103 -10.03 -8.46 17.14
N LEU A 104 -10.16 -7.46 16.24
CA LEU A 104 -9.07 -6.83 15.49
C LEU A 104 -8.89 -5.39 16.03
N THR A 105 -8.28 -5.26 17.21
CA THR A 105 -8.34 -4.03 18.04
C THR A 105 -7.16 -3.95 19.01
N SER A 106 -7.15 -2.94 19.90
CA SER A 106 -6.18 -2.84 21.00
C SER A 106 -6.46 -3.87 22.10
N PRO A 107 -5.45 -4.29 22.88
CA PRO A 107 -5.66 -5.25 23.97
C PRO A 107 -6.66 -4.74 25.03
N LEU A 108 -6.70 -3.43 25.29
CA LEU A 108 -7.63 -2.86 26.26
C LEU A 108 -9.09 -2.90 25.79
N LEU A 109 -9.35 -2.59 24.52
CA LEU A 109 -10.70 -2.67 23.99
C LEU A 109 -11.16 -4.14 23.89
N ALA A 110 -10.24 -5.07 23.60
CA ALA A 110 -10.53 -6.51 23.66
C ALA A 110 -10.87 -6.98 25.09
N ASN A 111 -10.17 -6.48 26.11
CA ASN A 111 -10.48 -6.78 27.51
C ASN A 111 -11.86 -6.27 27.92
N GLU A 112 -12.19 -5.03 27.56
CA GLU A 112 -13.49 -4.45 27.88
C GLU A 112 -14.60 -5.22 27.17
N LEU A 113 -14.40 -5.59 25.90
CA LEU A 113 -15.32 -6.43 25.15
C LEU A 113 -15.52 -7.80 25.82
N TYR A 114 -14.43 -8.44 26.24
CA TYR A 114 -14.46 -9.73 26.93
C TYR A 114 -15.27 -9.65 28.24
N GLN A 115 -15.04 -8.63 29.06
CA GLN A 115 -15.74 -8.46 30.33
C GLN A 115 -17.22 -8.10 30.13
N SER A 116 -17.49 -7.09 29.29
CA SER A 116 -18.84 -6.58 29.07
C SER A 116 -19.78 -7.58 28.39
N LEU A 117 -19.25 -8.53 27.62
CA LEU A 117 -20.01 -9.60 26.96
C LEU A 117 -20.05 -10.92 27.76
N SER A 118 -19.75 -10.89 29.06
CA SER A 118 -19.79 -12.08 29.93
C SER A 118 -18.81 -13.19 29.52
N GLN A 119 -17.57 -12.79 29.16
CA GLN A 119 -16.43 -13.67 28.91
C GLN A 119 -16.63 -14.67 27.75
N PRO A 120 -16.93 -14.17 26.52
CA PRO A 120 -17.09 -15.03 25.35
C PRO A 120 -15.78 -15.72 24.97
N ASP A 121 -15.85 -16.74 24.11
CA ASP A 121 -14.67 -17.29 23.46
C ASP A 121 -14.16 -16.26 22.43
N LEU A 122 -13.10 -15.53 22.81
CA LEU A 122 -12.61 -14.35 22.11
C LEU A 122 -11.25 -14.63 21.47
N ASP A 123 -11.21 -14.58 20.13
CA ASP A 123 -9.97 -14.59 19.35
C ASP A 123 -9.47 -13.15 19.18
N PHE A 124 -8.28 -12.86 19.73
CA PHE A 124 -7.56 -11.60 19.51
C PHE A 124 -6.50 -11.83 18.44
N VAL A 125 -6.68 -11.27 17.26
CA VAL A 125 -5.77 -11.51 16.12
C VAL A 125 -4.90 -10.28 15.87
N GLU A 126 -3.59 -10.47 16.02
CA GLU A 126 -2.57 -9.47 15.72
C GLU A 126 -1.62 -10.00 14.64
N ILE A 127 -1.35 -9.18 13.62
CA ILE A 127 -0.50 -9.57 12.50
C ILE A 127 0.98 -9.65 12.90
N ASP A 128 1.42 -8.75 13.77
CA ASP A 128 2.78 -8.66 14.25
C ASP A 128 3.00 -9.47 15.52
N GLY A 129 3.55 -10.67 15.38
CA GLY A 129 3.85 -11.55 16.51
C GLY A 129 4.79 -10.94 17.56
N LYS A 130 5.63 -9.96 17.21
CA LYS A 130 6.45 -9.24 18.21
C LYS A 130 5.60 -8.27 19.01
N LEU A 131 4.68 -7.55 18.36
CA LEU A 131 3.71 -6.70 19.02
C LEU A 131 2.81 -7.52 19.94
N LEU A 132 2.27 -8.64 19.44
CA LEU A 132 1.43 -9.54 20.23
C LEU A 132 2.14 -10.03 21.50
N THR A 133 3.45 -10.26 21.44
CA THR A 133 4.24 -10.66 22.63
C THR A 133 4.24 -9.57 23.71
N LEU A 134 4.20 -8.30 23.31
CA LEU A 134 4.07 -7.18 24.24
C LEU A 134 2.62 -7.01 24.73
N GLU A 135 1.65 -7.12 23.83
CA GLU A 135 0.22 -6.96 24.11
C GLU A 135 -0.32 -8.04 25.04
N LYS A 136 0.22 -9.26 24.98
CA LYS A 136 -0.13 -10.38 25.89
C LYS A 136 -0.04 -9.99 27.37
N ASN A 137 0.88 -9.11 27.74
CA ASN A 137 1.00 -8.64 29.13
C ASN A 137 -0.16 -7.73 29.56
N HIS A 138 -0.94 -7.24 28.59
CA HIS A 138 -2.09 -6.37 28.80
C HIS A 138 -3.41 -7.07 28.47
N LEU A 139 -3.40 -8.33 28.01
CA LEU A 139 -4.62 -9.10 27.70
C LEU A 139 -5.12 -9.86 28.94
N THR A 140 -6.45 -9.89 29.10
CA THR A 140 -7.12 -10.65 30.16
C THR A 140 -6.92 -12.15 29.93
N LEU A 141 -6.67 -12.89 31.01
CA LEU A 141 -6.61 -14.35 30.96
C LEU A 141 -7.96 -14.90 30.46
N GLY A 142 -7.93 -15.74 29.42
CA GLY A 142 -9.11 -16.30 28.77
C GLY A 142 -9.34 -15.80 27.34
N ILE A 143 -8.74 -14.66 26.97
CA ILE A 143 -8.66 -14.22 25.57
C ILE A 143 -7.61 -15.07 24.84
N THR A 144 -7.91 -15.52 23.62
CA THR A 144 -7.02 -16.32 22.79
C THR A 144 -6.17 -15.43 21.87
N PRO A 145 -4.88 -15.20 22.15
CA PRO A 145 -4.01 -14.40 21.29
C PRO A 145 -3.54 -15.21 20.08
N VAL A 146 -3.77 -14.68 18.87
CA VAL A 146 -3.42 -15.33 17.59
C VAL A 146 -2.50 -14.42 16.78
N ALA A 147 -1.28 -14.89 16.50
CA ALA A 147 -0.32 -14.19 15.64
C ALA A 147 -0.56 -14.52 14.15
N SER A 148 -1.44 -13.78 13.48
CA SER A 148 -1.75 -13.99 12.06
C SER A 148 -2.26 -12.72 11.37
N ASP A 149 -2.02 -12.60 10.06
CA ASP A 149 -2.73 -11.61 9.25
C ASP A 149 -4.25 -11.93 9.30
N PRO A 150 -5.13 -10.97 9.60
CA PRO A 150 -6.57 -11.20 9.68
C PRO A 150 -7.19 -11.81 8.41
N ARG A 151 -6.71 -11.43 7.21
CA ARG A 151 -7.17 -12.03 5.95
C ARG A 151 -6.75 -13.50 5.87
N ARG A 152 -5.50 -13.81 6.25
CA ARG A 152 -5.00 -15.20 6.28
C ARG A 152 -5.74 -16.04 7.32
N PHE A 153 -5.95 -15.48 8.51
CA PHE A 153 -6.66 -16.14 9.60
C PHE A 153 -8.06 -16.56 9.16
N LEU A 154 -8.84 -15.60 8.61
CA LEU A 154 -10.17 -15.88 8.08
C LEU A 154 -10.16 -16.89 6.93
N ASN A 155 -9.12 -16.92 6.09
CA ASN A 155 -9.04 -17.91 5.02
C ASN A 155 -8.71 -19.34 5.50
N GLN A 156 -8.19 -19.48 6.72
CA GLN A 156 -7.75 -20.78 7.29
C GLN A 156 -8.76 -21.36 8.28
N THR A 157 -9.59 -20.51 8.90
CA THR A 157 -10.59 -20.93 9.87
C THR A 157 -11.93 -21.23 9.18
N THR A 158 -12.71 -22.14 9.76
CA THR A 158 -14.12 -22.35 9.41
C THR A 158 -15.06 -21.82 10.50
N GLN A 159 -14.51 -21.18 11.53
CA GLN A 159 -15.26 -20.66 12.67
C GLN A 159 -16.20 -19.55 12.25
N LYS A 160 -17.35 -19.46 12.92
CA LYS A 160 -18.27 -18.33 12.80
C LYS A 160 -18.31 -17.54 14.09
N TYR A 161 -18.52 -16.24 13.96
CA TYR A 161 -18.51 -15.28 15.05
C TYR A 161 -19.86 -14.58 15.18
N ASP A 162 -20.28 -14.36 16.41
CA ASP A 162 -21.47 -13.58 16.76
C ASP A 162 -21.16 -12.07 16.75
N LEU A 163 -19.90 -11.71 16.97
CA LEU A 163 -19.40 -10.36 16.82
C LEU A 163 -17.99 -10.39 16.22
N ILE A 164 -17.77 -9.57 15.19
CA ILE A 164 -16.43 -9.22 14.74
C ILE A 164 -16.23 -7.72 14.97
N LEU A 165 -15.21 -7.33 15.74
CA LEU A 165 -14.86 -5.94 16.00
C LEU A 165 -13.58 -5.54 15.26
N ILE A 166 -13.64 -4.43 14.52
CA ILE A 166 -12.50 -3.84 13.81
C ILE A 166 -12.28 -2.42 14.33
N SER A 167 -11.14 -2.22 14.98
CA SER A 167 -10.66 -0.91 15.45
C SER A 167 -9.17 -0.78 15.15
N LEU A 168 -8.82 -0.84 13.87
CA LEU A 168 -7.44 -0.77 13.38
C LEU A 168 -7.01 0.67 13.02
N GLY A 169 -7.88 1.66 13.29
CA GLY A 169 -7.72 3.04 12.85
C GLY A 169 -8.01 3.25 11.37
N ASN A 170 -7.89 4.51 10.92
CA ASN A 170 -8.17 4.87 9.52
C ASN A 170 -7.12 4.27 8.57
N PRO A 171 -7.48 3.96 7.31
CA PRO A 171 -6.54 3.47 6.30
C PRO A 171 -5.58 4.57 5.85
N GLN A 172 -4.52 4.81 6.62
CA GLN A 172 -3.50 5.82 6.32
C GLN A 172 -2.42 5.29 5.37
N THR A 173 -2.36 3.97 5.19
CA THR A 173 -1.49 3.29 4.25
C THR A 173 -2.30 2.32 3.39
N LEU A 174 -1.72 1.94 2.25
CA LEU A 174 -2.31 0.90 1.39
C LEU A 174 -2.27 -0.49 2.06
N PHE A 175 -1.36 -0.69 3.01
CA PHE A 175 -1.38 -1.86 3.88
C PHE A 175 -2.65 -1.90 4.74
N GLU A 176 -3.00 -0.81 5.43
CA GLU A 176 -4.21 -0.75 6.28
C GLU A 176 -5.51 -0.75 5.46
N ASN A 177 -5.51 -0.14 4.28
CA ASN A 177 -6.69 -0.09 3.39
C ASN A 177 -7.27 -1.48 3.08
N ARG A 178 -6.44 -2.52 3.09
CA ARG A 178 -6.85 -3.92 2.90
C ARG A 178 -7.98 -4.32 3.87
N TYR A 179 -8.06 -3.74 5.06
CA TYR A 179 -9.06 -4.11 6.05
C TYR A 179 -10.40 -3.37 5.87
N PHE A 180 -10.52 -2.56 4.83
CA PHE A 180 -11.69 -1.73 4.56
C PHE A 180 -12.22 -1.90 3.13
N THR A 181 -11.83 -2.98 2.44
CA THR A 181 -12.25 -3.26 1.06
C THR A 181 -13.50 -4.15 1.02
N GLN A 182 -14.23 -4.09 -0.08
CA GLN A 182 -15.37 -4.96 -0.34
C GLN A 182 -15.02 -6.45 -0.19
N GLU A 183 -13.87 -6.87 -0.71
CA GLU A 183 -13.41 -8.26 -0.65
C GLU A 183 -13.20 -8.73 0.79
N PHE A 184 -12.66 -7.85 1.65
CA PHE A 184 -12.47 -8.16 3.05
C PHE A 184 -13.79 -8.19 3.82
N PHE A 185 -14.70 -7.22 3.58
CA PHE A 185 -16.04 -7.24 4.16
C PHE A 185 -16.85 -8.48 3.73
N LEU A 186 -16.74 -8.91 2.47
CA LEU A 186 -17.31 -10.19 2.01
C LEU A 186 -16.69 -11.40 2.71
N ASN A 187 -15.40 -11.36 3.04
CA ASN A 187 -14.75 -12.41 3.81
C ASN A 187 -15.28 -12.44 5.25
N LEU A 188 -15.40 -11.29 5.89
CA LEU A 188 -15.97 -11.15 7.24
C LEU A 188 -17.42 -11.64 7.30
N LYS A 189 -18.26 -11.25 6.34
CA LYS A 189 -19.65 -11.70 6.25
C LYS A 189 -19.79 -13.23 6.22
N ARG A 190 -18.89 -13.93 5.52
CA ARG A 190 -18.89 -15.40 5.46
C ARG A 190 -18.59 -16.06 6.81
N HIS A 191 -17.91 -15.35 7.70
CA HIS A 191 -17.52 -15.78 9.04
C HIS A 191 -18.44 -15.22 10.14
N LEU A 192 -19.53 -14.55 9.79
CA LEU A 192 -20.56 -14.19 10.76
C LEU A 192 -21.61 -15.30 10.88
N THR A 193 -22.17 -15.46 12.08
CA THR A 193 -23.41 -16.21 12.29
C THR A 193 -24.59 -15.47 11.65
N ALA A 194 -25.77 -16.10 11.58
CA ALA A 194 -26.93 -15.49 10.94
C ALA A 194 -27.36 -14.18 11.65
N ASP A 195 -27.28 -14.16 12.98
CA ASP A 195 -27.52 -13.00 13.85
C ASP A 195 -26.23 -12.23 14.19
N GLY A 196 -25.10 -12.63 13.62
CA GLY A 196 -23.80 -12.03 13.92
C GLY A 196 -23.66 -10.61 13.36
N ILE A 197 -22.96 -9.77 14.09
CA ILE A 197 -22.74 -8.36 13.73
C ILE A 197 -21.25 -8.05 13.49
N LEU A 198 -20.99 -7.17 12.53
CA LEU A 198 -19.68 -6.56 12.32
C LEU A 198 -19.71 -5.15 12.90
N ALA A 199 -18.79 -4.83 13.80
CA ALA A 199 -18.56 -3.48 14.31
C ALA A 199 -17.26 -2.91 13.72
N VAL A 200 -17.33 -1.74 13.09
CA VAL A 200 -16.16 -1.05 12.52
C VAL A 200 -16.05 0.35 13.10
N ILE A 201 -14.93 0.64 13.75
CA ILE A 201 -14.64 1.91 14.41
C ILE A 201 -13.57 2.67 13.59
N LEU A 202 -13.87 3.93 13.27
CA LEU A 202 -13.00 4.82 12.51
C LEU A 202 -12.99 6.22 13.11
N SER A 203 -11.86 6.91 13.06
CA SER A 203 -11.78 8.32 13.44
C SER A 203 -12.42 9.19 12.35
N PHE A 204 -13.22 10.16 12.75
CA PHE A 204 -13.90 11.06 11.83
C PHE A 204 -14.20 12.41 12.52
N PRO A 205 -13.96 13.56 11.88
CA PRO A 205 -14.23 14.86 12.49
C PRO A 205 -15.73 15.14 12.52
N ILE A 206 -16.39 14.81 13.63
CA ILE A 206 -17.85 14.92 13.78
C ILE A 206 -18.31 16.37 13.83
N ASP A 207 -17.53 17.29 14.39
CA ASP A 207 -17.93 18.70 14.46
C ASP A 207 -17.50 19.52 13.23
N TYR A 208 -16.54 19.04 12.43
CA TYR A 208 -16.06 19.73 11.24
C TYR A 208 -15.87 18.77 10.05
N GLN A 209 -16.96 18.53 9.32
CA GLN A 209 -16.95 17.64 8.15
C GLN A 209 -16.49 18.39 6.89
N SER A 210 -15.20 18.30 6.58
CA SER A 210 -14.72 18.66 5.24
C SER A 210 -15.32 17.74 4.17
N GLN A 211 -15.31 18.17 2.91
CA GLN A 211 -15.78 17.32 1.81
C GLN A 211 -14.96 16.03 1.70
N GLU A 212 -13.66 16.11 2.00
CA GLU A 212 -12.73 14.99 1.98
C GLU A 212 -13.07 13.96 3.07
N ALA A 213 -13.40 14.44 4.28
CA ALA A 213 -13.90 13.58 5.36
C ALA A 213 -15.23 12.91 4.97
N LEU A 214 -16.20 13.67 4.43
CA LEU A 214 -17.46 13.11 3.94
C LEU A 214 -17.24 12.06 2.86
N ASN A 215 -16.37 12.31 1.88
CA ASN A 215 -16.04 11.34 0.85
C ASN A 215 -15.41 10.06 1.44
N PHE A 216 -14.55 10.19 2.46
CA PHE A 216 -13.98 9.05 3.18
C PHE A 216 -15.06 8.23 3.89
N GLY A 217 -15.87 8.87 4.75
CA GLY A 217 -16.94 8.19 5.49
C GLY A 217 -17.98 7.56 4.56
N ALA A 218 -18.36 8.25 3.49
CA ALA A 218 -19.33 7.77 2.50
C ALA A 218 -18.77 6.61 1.68
N THR A 219 -17.47 6.59 1.38
CA THR A 219 -16.78 5.45 0.75
C THR A 219 -16.86 4.19 1.63
N ILE A 220 -16.61 4.33 2.94
CA ILE A 220 -16.72 3.19 3.87
C ILE A 220 -18.17 2.71 3.99
N LEU A 221 -19.11 3.64 4.21
CA LEU A 221 -20.54 3.33 4.28
C LEU A 221 -21.03 2.64 3.01
N GLY A 222 -20.73 3.20 1.84
CA GLY A 222 -21.11 2.63 0.54
C GLY A 222 -20.51 1.25 0.32
N THR A 223 -19.25 1.03 0.73
CA THR A 223 -18.61 -0.28 0.63
C THR A 223 -19.28 -1.32 1.54
N LEU A 224 -19.61 -0.95 2.78
CA LEU A 224 -20.37 -1.80 3.70
C LEU A 224 -21.77 -2.14 3.16
N GLN A 225 -22.48 -1.16 2.59
CA GLN A 225 -23.81 -1.34 1.99
C GLN A 225 -23.83 -2.34 0.84
N THR A 226 -22.72 -2.51 0.12
CA THR A 226 -22.64 -3.55 -0.92
C THR A 226 -22.61 -4.98 -0.36
N VAL A 227 -22.30 -5.14 0.93
CA VAL A 227 -22.09 -6.44 1.58
C VAL A 227 -23.20 -6.73 2.59
N PHE A 228 -23.61 -5.74 3.37
CA PHE A 228 -24.57 -5.90 4.47
C PHE A 228 -25.87 -5.14 4.20
N PRO A 229 -27.04 -5.82 4.26
CA PRO A 229 -28.33 -5.19 4.04
C PRO A 229 -28.80 -4.32 5.21
N SER A 230 -28.34 -4.58 6.44
CA SER A 230 -28.70 -3.80 7.62
C SER A 230 -27.46 -3.13 8.20
N LEU A 231 -27.54 -1.82 8.40
CA LEU A 231 -26.46 -0.99 8.91
C LEU A 231 -27.03 0.02 9.90
N GLU A 232 -26.32 0.17 11.02
CA GLU A 232 -26.54 1.22 11.99
C GLU A 232 -25.26 2.03 12.16
N LEU A 233 -25.40 3.35 12.29
CA LEU A 233 -24.28 4.27 12.48
C LEU A 233 -24.42 4.96 13.83
N PHE A 234 -23.35 4.99 14.61
CA PHE A 234 -23.19 5.88 15.75
C PHE A 234 -22.04 6.85 15.50
N THR A 235 -22.12 8.01 16.15
CA THR A 235 -21.16 9.11 16.02
C THR A 235 -20.60 9.52 17.38
N PRO A 236 -20.02 8.61 18.19
CA PRO A 236 -19.50 8.97 19.49
C PRO A 236 -18.27 9.87 19.31
N GLU A 237 -18.32 11.05 19.92
CA GLU A 237 -17.23 12.03 19.93
C GLU A 237 -16.68 12.36 18.53
N ASN A 238 -15.46 11.91 18.19
CA ASN A 238 -14.83 12.09 16.87
C ASN A 238 -14.62 10.74 16.16
N GLN A 239 -15.61 9.86 16.25
CA GLN A 239 -15.57 8.54 15.63
C GLN A 239 -16.86 8.22 14.87
N LEU A 240 -16.74 7.39 13.84
CA LEU A 240 -17.85 6.63 13.27
C LEU A 240 -17.76 5.21 13.80
N LEU A 241 -18.86 4.72 14.36
CA LEU A 241 -19.07 3.31 14.68
C LEU A 241 -20.16 2.78 13.74
N PHE A 242 -19.75 1.94 12.79
CA PHE A 242 -20.68 1.22 11.94
C PHE A 242 -20.97 -0.15 12.54
N LEU A 243 -22.24 -0.49 12.70
CA LEU A 243 -22.71 -1.83 12.98
C LEU A 243 -23.36 -2.39 11.73
N ALA A 244 -22.99 -3.59 11.31
CA ALA A 244 -23.47 -4.21 10.08
C ALA A 244 -23.93 -5.65 10.32
N GLY A 245 -25.10 -6.01 9.81
CA GLY A 245 -25.70 -7.33 9.99
C GLY A 245 -26.30 -7.88 8.69
N SER A 246 -26.39 -9.21 8.60
CA SER A 246 -27.12 -9.88 7.50
C SER A 246 -28.63 -9.85 7.69
N GLN A 247 -29.07 -9.72 8.93
CA GLN A 247 -30.47 -9.54 9.34
C GLN A 247 -30.68 -8.11 9.86
N PRO A 248 -31.94 -7.63 9.95
CA PRO A 248 -32.24 -6.36 10.59
C PRO A 248 -31.67 -6.32 12.01
N LEU A 249 -30.88 -5.27 12.29
CA LEU A 249 -30.27 -5.05 13.59
C LEU A 249 -31.35 -4.75 14.63
N GLN A 250 -31.54 -5.66 15.57
CA GLN A 250 -32.49 -5.54 16.67
C GLN A 250 -31.76 -5.08 17.93
N VAL A 251 -32.28 -4.03 18.56
CA VAL A 251 -31.77 -3.52 19.84
C VAL A 251 -32.40 -4.32 20.98
N ASN A 252 -31.57 -4.91 21.83
CA ASN A 252 -32.00 -5.53 23.08
C ASN A 252 -31.78 -4.55 24.24
N GLU A 253 -32.82 -3.78 24.53
CA GLU A 253 -32.79 -2.79 25.62
C GLU A 253 -32.61 -3.47 26.98
N GLY A 254 -31.71 -2.94 27.82
CA GLY A 254 -31.47 -3.47 29.17
C GLY A 254 -30.28 -4.41 29.32
N GLN A 255 -29.50 -4.66 28.26
CA GLN A 255 -28.20 -5.36 28.40
C GLN A 255 -27.12 -4.50 29.09
N ASN A 256 -27.26 -3.17 29.01
CA ASN A 256 -26.34 -2.23 29.65
C ASN A 256 -26.73 -1.96 31.11
N THR A 257 -25.75 -1.59 31.93
CA THR A 257 -26.03 -1.00 33.25
C THR A 257 -26.77 0.32 33.09
N PRO A 258 -27.53 0.81 34.09
CA PRO A 258 -28.35 2.03 33.96
C PRO A 258 -27.61 3.24 33.37
N ALA A 259 -26.40 3.57 33.86
CA ALA A 259 -25.61 4.69 33.35
C ALA A 259 -25.26 4.55 31.85
N TRP A 260 -24.90 3.34 31.41
CA TRP A 260 -24.59 3.05 30.01
C TRP A 260 -25.84 2.89 29.14
N GLN A 261 -26.99 2.57 29.73
CA GLN A 261 -28.28 2.56 29.03
C GLN A 261 -28.72 3.99 28.71
N ASP A 262 -28.53 4.94 29.64
CA ASP A 262 -28.81 6.36 29.41
C ASP A 262 -27.89 6.94 28.33
N TYR A 263 -26.59 6.59 28.38
CA TYR A 263 -25.63 6.98 27.33
C TYR A 263 -26.01 6.41 25.96
N PHE A 264 -26.37 5.12 25.91
CA PHE A 264 -26.86 4.50 24.67
C PHE A 264 -28.08 5.22 24.11
N ALA A 265 -29.08 5.49 24.94
CA ALA A 265 -30.30 6.19 24.53
C ALA A 265 -30.00 7.61 24.02
N TYR A 266 -29.08 8.32 24.67
CA TYR A 266 -28.61 9.62 24.25
C TYR A 266 -27.98 9.58 22.84
N GLU A 267 -27.02 8.68 22.61
CA GLU A 267 -26.35 8.57 21.31
C GLU A 267 -27.27 8.02 20.22
N PHE A 268 -28.17 7.10 20.56
CA PHE A 268 -29.15 6.54 19.62
C PHE A 268 -30.14 7.61 19.14
N GLY A 269 -30.62 8.46 20.04
CA GLY A 269 -31.53 9.57 19.74
C GLY A 269 -30.85 10.86 19.25
N ASN A 270 -29.52 10.87 19.14
CA ASN A 270 -28.75 12.08 18.84
C ASN A 270 -29.05 12.62 17.43
N GLN A 271 -29.47 13.88 17.31
CA GLN A 271 -29.71 14.51 16.01
C GLN A 271 -28.44 14.60 15.15
N LYS A 272 -27.25 14.70 15.77
CA LYS A 272 -25.97 14.71 15.03
C LYS A 272 -25.75 13.39 14.27
N ARG A 273 -26.12 12.26 14.88
CA ARG A 273 -26.05 10.92 14.27
C ARG A 273 -26.85 10.89 12.97
N THR A 274 -28.13 11.31 13.02
CA THR A 274 -29.01 11.34 11.84
C THR A 274 -28.49 12.29 10.77
N ALA A 275 -28.09 13.51 11.15
CA ALA A 275 -27.57 14.50 10.22
C ALA A 275 -26.30 14.03 9.50
N ILE A 276 -25.40 13.32 10.20
CA ILE A 276 -24.19 12.76 9.59
C ILE A 276 -24.55 11.58 8.69
N SER A 277 -25.43 10.68 9.13
CA SER A 277 -25.88 9.55 8.32
C SER A 277 -26.46 10.02 6.98
N GLU A 278 -27.33 11.03 7.00
CA GLU A 278 -27.91 11.64 5.80
C GLU A 278 -26.85 12.29 4.90
N LYS A 279 -25.90 13.04 5.48
CA LYS A 279 -24.79 13.63 4.71
C LYS A 279 -23.90 12.58 4.05
N LEU A 280 -23.59 11.49 4.75
CA LEU A 280 -22.81 10.38 4.19
C LEU A 280 -23.57 9.68 3.06
N ALA A 281 -24.87 9.42 3.25
CA ALA A 281 -25.73 8.80 2.24
C ALA A 281 -25.92 9.68 0.99
N ALA A 282 -25.98 11.00 1.15
CA ALA A 282 -26.12 11.95 0.04
C ALA A 282 -24.80 12.20 -0.73
N THR A 283 -23.65 11.84 -0.16
CA THR A 283 -22.34 12.06 -0.77
C THR A 283 -22.07 10.99 -1.84
N PRO A 284 -21.69 11.36 -3.08
CA PRO A 284 -21.35 10.37 -4.11
C PRO A 284 -20.25 9.42 -3.66
N THR A 285 -20.53 8.12 -3.71
CA THR A 285 -19.63 7.08 -3.20
C THR A 285 -18.89 6.35 -4.32
N LYS A 286 -17.66 5.93 -4.02
CA LYS A 286 -16.94 4.91 -4.80
C LYS A 286 -16.72 3.72 -3.89
N ILE A 287 -16.77 2.52 -4.45
CA ILE A 287 -16.54 1.30 -3.66
C ILE A 287 -15.04 1.12 -3.46
N ASN A 288 -14.62 0.90 -2.21
CA ASN A 288 -13.25 0.60 -1.88
C ASN A 288 -12.96 -0.88 -2.17
N THR A 289 -11.99 -1.15 -3.05
CA THR A 289 -11.61 -2.51 -3.46
C THR A 289 -10.09 -2.70 -3.32
N ASP A 290 -9.61 -3.94 -3.45
CA ASP A 290 -8.16 -4.23 -3.44
C ASP A 290 -7.42 -3.50 -4.58
N PHE A 291 -8.07 -3.34 -5.74
CA PHE A 291 -7.49 -2.73 -6.94
C PHE A 291 -7.74 -1.21 -7.02
N GLU A 292 -8.78 -0.71 -6.36
CA GLU A 292 -9.13 0.70 -6.27
C GLU A 292 -9.25 1.11 -4.79
N PRO A 293 -8.12 1.41 -4.11
CA PRO A 293 -8.07 1.72 -2.69
C PRO A 293 -8.48 3.18 -2.39
N VAL A 294 -9.72 3.53 -2.75
CA VAL A 294 -10.23 4.90 -2.71
C VAL A 294 -10.34 5.45 -1.28
N ALA A 295 -10.56 4.61 -0.27
CA ALA A 295 -10.66 5.07 1.12
C ALA A 295 -9.34 5.67 1.63
N PHE A 296 -8.21 4.99 1.38
CA PHE A 296 -6.87 5.52 1.64
C PHE A 296 -6.64 6.87 0.95
N PHE A 297 -7.11 6.99 -0.28
CA PHE A 297 -6.94 8.21 -1.05
C PHE A 297 -7.69 9.40 -0.44
N TYR A 298 -8.97 9.24 -0.09
CA TYR A 298 -9.72 10.31 0.59
C TYR A 298 -9.16 10.62 1.99
N GLN A 299 -8.68 9.61 2.71
CA GLN A 299 -7.99 9.83 3.98
C GLN A 299 -6.75 10.71 3.77
N GLN A 300 -5.97 10.50 2.71
CA GLN A 300 -4.80 11.35 2.45
C GLN A 300 -5.16 12.76 2.04
N LEU A 301 -6.20 12.95 1.23
CA LEU A 301 -6.73 14.28 0.94
C LEU A 301 -7.19 15.00 2.21
N PHE A 302 -7.84 14.28 3.12
CA PHE A 302 -8.24 14.84 4.40
C PHE A 302 -7.03 15.33 5.20
N TRP A 303 -5.92 14.57 5.27
CA TRP A 303 -4.69 15.05 5.92
C TRP A 303 -4.14 16.35 5.32
N GLN A 304 -4.30 16.56 4.00
CA GLN A 304 -3.86 17.81 3.35
C GLN A 304 -4.69 19.03 3.77
N THR A 305 -5.90 18.83 4.30
CA THR A 305 -6.74 19.95 4.80
C THR A 305 -6.12 20.65 6.00
N MET A 306 -5.23 19.98 6.75
CA MET A 306 -4.49 20.61 7.86
C MET A 306 -3.56 21.73 7.41
N PHE A 307 -3.09 21.69 6.16
CA PHE A 307 -2.28 22.75 5.58
C PHE A 307 -3.13 23.79 4.87
N SER A 308 -4.11 23.37 4.07
CA SER A 308 -5.06 24.27 3.41
C SER A 308 -6.27 23.53 2.84
N PHE A 309 -7.46 24.08 3.02
CA PHE A 309 -8.70 23.57 2.41
C PHE A 309 -8.75 23.67 0.87
N LYS A 310 -7.88 24.47 0.24
CA LYS A 310 -7.81 24.58 -1.23
C LYS A 310 -6.94 23.48 -1.85
N MET A 311 -5.99 22.93 -1.09
CA MET A 311 -5.03 21.93 -1.58
C MET A 311 -5.70 20.65 -2.07
N PRO A 312 -6.63 20.01 -1.33
CA PRO A 312 -7.30 18.81 -1.82
C PRO A 312 -8.03 19.01 -3.15
N ARG A 313 -8.69 20.15 -3.33
CA ARG A 313 -9.40 20.49 -4.57
C ARG A 313 -8.45 20.65 -5.75
N LEU A 314 -7.30 21.29 -5.54
CA LEU A 314 -6.25 21.41 -6.55
C LEU A 314 -5.70 20.04 -6.92
N ILE A 315 -5.39 19.23 -5.90
CA ILE A 315 -4.85 17.88 -6.05
C ILE A 315 -5.83 16.99 -6.83
N LEU A 316 -7.13 17.01 -6.51
CA LEU A 316 -8.17 16.26 -7.23
C LEU A 316 -8.29 16.66 -8.70
N LYS A 317 -8.25 17.97 -9.00
CA LYS A 317 -8.29 18.46 -10.39
C LYS A 317 -7.04 18.01 -11.15
N LEU A 318 -5.86 18.21 -10.56
CA LEU A 318 -4.60 17.77 -11.16
C LEU A 318 -4.65 16.26 -11.44
N ALA A 319 -5.05 15.47 -10.46
CA ALA A 319 -5.19 14.03 -10.59
C ALA A 319 -6.10 13.56 -11.72
N ALA A 320 -7.23 14.24 -11.93
CA ALA A 320 -8.18 13.89 -12.98
C ALA A 320 -7.59 14.12 -14.38
N PHE A 321 -6.80 15.18 -14.58
CA PHE A 321 -6.23 15.53 -15.88
C PHE A 321 -4.82 14.98 -16.10
N LEU A 322 -4.07 14.68 -15.04
CA LEU A 322 -2.67 14.24 -15.10
C LEU A 322 -2.44 13.01 -16.00
N PRO A 323 -3.29 11.96 -16.01
CA PRO A 323 -3.10 10.81 -16.90
C PRO A 323 -3.17 11.21 -18.38
N PHE A 324 -4.13 12.08 -18.72
CA PHE A 324 -4.30 12.56 -20.08
C PHE A 324 -3.15 13.49 -20.51
N ILE A 325 -2.76 14.42 -19.63
CA ILE A 325 -1.62 15.30 -19.85
C ILE A 325 -0.33 14.49 -20.00
N LEU A 326 -0.12 13.47 -19.16
CA LEU A 326 1.04 12.60 -19.25
C LEU A 326 1.05 11.83 -20.57
N LEU A 327 -0.04 11.16 -20.94
CA LEU A 327 -0.11 10.42 -22.20
C LEU A 327 0.10 11.32 -23.42
N LEU A 328 -0.51 12.51 -23.42
CA LEU A 328 -0.37 13.49 -24.49
C LEU A 328 1.06 14.06 -24.55
N SER A 329 1.66 14.40 -23.41
CA SER A 329 3.04 14.89 -23.36
C SER A 329 4.04 13.84 -23.85
N VAL A 330 3.87 12.57 -23.46
CA VAL A 330 4.67 11.45 -23.97
C VAL A 330 4.52 11.37 -25.50
N LEU A 331 3.29 11.37 -26.01
CA LEU A 331 3.02 11.31 -27.44
C LEU A 331 3.66 12.48 -28.20
N VAL A 332 3.50 13.71 -27.71
CA VAL A 332 4.08 14.93 -28.31
C VAL A 332 5.61 14.86 -28.29
N VAL A 333 6.21 14.45 -27.17
CA VAL A 333 7.68 14.28 -27.05
C VAL A 333 8.18 13.24 -28.04
N PHE A 334 7.46 12.12 -28.23
CA PHE A 334 7.80 11.14 -29.27
C PHE A 334 7.71 11.75 -30.67
N ILE A 335 6.61 12.45 -31.01
CA ILE A 335 6.41 13.11 -32.32
C ILE A 335 7.53 14.12 -32.60
N LEU A 336 7.88 14.96 -31.63
CA LEU A 336 8.94 15.96 -31.76
C LEU A 336 10.34 15.32 -31.87
N SER A 337 10.52 14.16 -31.27
CA SER A 337 11.78 13.41 -31.33
C SER A 337 11.96 12.63 -32.62
N PHE A 338 10.90 12.42 -33.40
CA PHE A 338 11.03 11.86 -34.73
C PHE A 338 11.74 12.87 -35.65
N PRO A 339 12.83 12.46 -36.30
CA PRO A 339 13.62 13.37 -37.12
C PRO A 339 12.82 13.83 -38.35
N LYS A 340 12.70 15.16 -38.54
CA LYS A 340 12.10 15.78 -39.74
C LYS A 340 12.97 15.62 -41.00
N ARG A 341 14.26 15.35 -40.85
CA ARG A 341 15.24 15.03 -41.92
C ARG A 341 16.20 13.95 -41.45
N ARG A 342 16.78 13.17 -42.38
CA ARG A 342 17.59 11.94 -42.18
C ARG A 342 18.90 12.08 -41.35
N LEU A 343 19.09 13.16 -40.59
CA LEU A 343 20.40 13.57 -40.05
C LEU A 343 20.67 13.28 -38.56
N SER A 344 19.68 12.97 -37.70
CA SER A 344 19.99 12.45 -36.34
C SER A 344 18.79 11.84 -35.59
N ASN A 345 18.90 10.56 -35.19
CA ASN A 345 17.91 9.85 -34.35
C ASN A 345 18.25 9.89 -32.85
N ARG A 346 19.24 10.69 -32.43
CA ARG A 346 19.64 10.82 -31.01
C ARG A 346 18.48 11.17 -30.05
N PRO A 347 17.61 12.17 -30.34
CA PRO A 347 16.51 12.50 -29.42
C PRO A 347 15.53 11.34 -29.27
N LEU A 348 15.20 10.63 -30.35
CA LEU A 348 14.31 9.47 -30.32
C LEU A 348 14.86 8.32 -29.45
N LEU A 349 16.17 8.06 -29.52
CA LEU A 349 16.79 7.03 -28.69
C LEU A 349 16.81 7.46 -27.21
N GLY A 350 17.06 8.74 -26.92
CA GLY A 350 16.94 9.30 -25.58
C GLY A 350 15.52 9.14 -25.00
N THR A 351 14.48 9.49 -25.77
CA THR A 351 13.09 9.37 -25.31
C THR A 351 12.65 7.93 -25.10
N MET A 352 13.10 6.99 -25.95
CA MET A 352 12.86 5.55 -25.74
C MET A 352 13.47 5.05 -24.43
N VAL A 353 14.70 5.48 -24.10
CA VAL A 353 15.38 5.13 -22.84
C VAL A 353 14.64 5.75 -21.66
N ALA A 354 14.33 7.05 -21.69
CA ALA A 354 13.56 7.70 -20.63
C ALA A 354 12.21 7.02 -20.40
N CYS A 355 11.50 6.67 -21.47
CA CYS A 355 10.23 5.96 -21.37
C CYS A 355 10.41 4.55 -20.78
N SER A 356 11.48 3.83 -21.14
CA SER A 356 11.76 2.51 -20.57
C SER A 356 12.13 2.59 -19.08
N SER A 357 12.84 3.63 -18.66
CA SER A 357 13.20 3.87 -17.25
C SER A 357 12.00 4.32 -16.41
N PHE A 358 11.16 5.19 -16.98
CA PHE A 358 9.87 5.54 -16.40
C PHE A 358 9.04 4.29 -16.14
N MET A 359 8.90 3.43 -17.15
CA MET A 359 8.16 2.16 -17.04
C MET A 359 8.76 1.22 -15.98
N LEU A 360 10.08 1.10 -15.91
CA LEU A 360 10.77 0.27 -14.92
C LEU A 360 10.38 0.67 -13.50
N VAL A 361 10.58 1.94 -13.15
CA VAL A 361 10.34 2.43 -11.79
C VAL A 361 8.85 2.48 -11.45
N SER A 362 7.99 2.85 -12.40
CA SER A 362 6.55 2.81 -12.23
C SER A 362 6.02 1.39 -11.98
N LEU A 363 6.49 0.41 -12.75
CA LEU A 363 6.13 -1.00 -12.57
C LEU A 363 6.69 -1.57 -11.28
N GLU A 364 7.91 -1.19 -10.91
CA GLU A 364 8.50 -1.55 -9.62
C GLU A 364 7.60 -1.09 -8.46
N ILE A 365 7.24 0.20 -8.41
CA ILE A 365 6.33 0.74 -7.39
C ILE A 365 4.98 0.01 -7.39
N LEU A 366 4.40 -0.24 -8.57
CA LEU A 366 3.14 -0.97 -8.71
C LEU A 366 3.25 -2.41 -8.17
N ILE A 367 4.33 -3.13 -8.49
CA ILE A 367 4.57 -4.51 -8.03
C ILE A 367 4.82 -4.54 -6.52
N LEU A 368 5.61 -3.60 -5.97
CA LEU A 368 5.80 -3.46 -4.53
C LEU A 368 4.45 -3.28 -3.82
N LEU A 369 3.55 -2.50 -4.42
CA LEU A 369 2.21 -2.31 -3.87
C LEU A 369 1.40 -3.61 -3.90
N ILE A 370 1.32 -4.26 -5.05
CA ILE A 370 0.53 -5.50 -5.18
C ILE A 370 1.07 -6.56 -4.22
N PHE A 371 2.40 -6.65 -4.10
CA PHE A 371 3.07 -7.48 -3.10
C PHE A 371 2.60 -7.12 -1.68
N GLN A 372 2.58 -5.84 -1.33
CA GLN A 372 2.08 -5.39 -0.03
C GLN A 372 0.62 -5.81 0.18
N THR A 373 -0.28 -5.54 -0.76
CA THR A 373 -1.72 -5.84 -0.66
C THR A 373 -2.00 -7.33 -0.51
N LYS A 374 -1.27 -8.21 -1.23
CA LYS A 374 -1.51 -9.66 -1.21
C LYS A 374 -0.73 -10.40 -0.12
N ILE A 375 0.49 -9.98 0.20
CA ILE A 375 1.41 -10.74 1.08
C ILE A 375 1.54 -10.10 2.48
N GLY A 376 1.43 -8.78 2.58
CA GLY A 376 1.35 -8.06 3.86
C GLY A 376 2.65 -7.63 4.53
N TYR A 377 3.81 -8.26 4.30
CA TYR A 377 5.05 -7.94 5.02
C TYR A 377 6.12 -7.24 4.17
N LEU A 378 5.70 -6.26 3.34
CA LEU A 378 6.57 -5.56 2.39
C LEU A 378 7.87 -5.03 3.05
N TYR A 379 7.79 -4.43 4.25
CA TYR A 379 8.89 -3.74 4.93
C TYR A 379 10.21 -4.55 4.97
N SER A 380 10.14 -5.85 5.29
CA SER A 380 11.33 -6.72 5.32
C SER A 380 11.88 -7.12 3.95
N GLN A 381 11.08 -7.03 2.88
CA GLN A 381 11.38 -7.53 1.54
C GLN A 381 11.74 -6.43 0.55
N ILE A 382 11.53 -5.15 0.87
CA ILE A 382 11.81 -4.01 -0.04
C ILE A 382 13.24 -4.07 -0.57
N SER A 383 14.23 -4.30 0.31
CA SER A 383 15.64 -4.38 -0.10
C SER A 383 15.91 -5.53 -1.06
N LEU A 384 15.27 -6.69 -0.85
CA LEU A 384 15.41 -7.83 -1.76
C LEU A 384 14.77 -7.53 -3.12
N LEU A 385 13.56 -6.93 -3.12
CA LEU A 385 12.85 -6.57 -4.34
C LEU A 385 13.65 -5.56 -5.18
N LEU A 386 14.19 -4.51 -4.53
CA LEU A 386 15.10 -3.52 -5.16
C LEU A 386 16.37 -4.20 -5.70
N ALA A 387 17.00 -5.07 -4.91
CA ALA A 387 18.21 -5.77 -5.32
C ALA A 387 17.97 -6.69 -6.53
N LEU A 388 16.82 -7.36 -6.61
CA LEU A 388 16.44 -8.19 -7.75
C LEU A 388 16.21 -7.35 -9.01
N VAL A 389 15.62 -6.16 -8.90
CA VAL A 389 15.51 -5.24 -10.05
C VAL A 389 16.90 -4.89 -10.58
N LEU A 390 17.81 -4.47 -9.70
CA LEU A 390 19.18 -4.12 -10.07
C LEU A 390 19.95 -5.31 -10.66
N LEU A 391 19.82 -6.50 -10.08
CA LEU A 391 20.40 -7.74 -10.60
C LEU A 391 19.84 -8.06 -11.98
N GLY A 392 18.53 -7.90 -12.17
CA GLY A 392 17.87 -8.07 -13.46
C GLY A 392 18.45 -7.15 -14.53
N ILE A 393 18.63 -5.85 -14.22
CA ILE A 393 19.24 -4.88 -15.13
C ILE A 393 20.68 -5.30 -15.49
N ALA A 394 21.48 -5.67 -14.50
CA ALA A 394 22.86 -6.12 -14.72
C ALA A 394 22.94 -7.38 -15.60
N LEU A 395 22.06 -8.35 -15.39
CA LEU A 395 22.01 -9.56 -16.22
C LEU A 395 21.45 -9.27 -17.61
N GLY A 396 20.42 -8.45 -17.74
CA GLY A 396 19.84 -8.05 -19.02
C GLY A 396 20.85 -7.33 -19.91
N THR A 397 21.60 -6.38 -19.36
CA THR A 397 22.69 -5.69 -20.09
C THR A 397 23.80 -6.66 -20.51
N LYS A 398 24.21 -7.58 -19.63
CA LYS A 398 25.21 -8.62 -19.95
C LYS A 398 24.72 -9.55 -21.06
N PHE A 399 23.50 -10.08 -20.97
CA PHE A 399 22.94 -10.97 -21.99
C PHE A 399 22.81 -10.28 -23.34
N GLN A 400 22.44 -9.00 -23.36
CA GLN A 400 22.37 -8.22 -24.60
C GLN A 400 23.72 -8.17 -25.34
N SER A 401 24.83 -8.06 -24.60
CA SER A 401 26.17 -7.99 -25.21
C SER A 401 26.58 -9.28 -25.96
N LEU A 402 25.94 -10.41 -25.64
CA LEU A 402 26.20 -11.72 -26.26
C LEU A 402 25.37 -11.97 -27.53
N ILE A 403 24.39 -11.12 -27.81
CA ILE A 403 23.39 -11.34 -28.87
C ILE A 403 23.85 -10.69 -30.19
N LYS A 404 23.68 -11.41 -31.31
CA LYS A 404 23.97 -10.93 -32.68
C LYS A 404 22.99 -9.83 -33.13
N THR A 405 23.50 -8.91 -33.96
CA THR A 405 22.81 -7.70 -34.49
C THR A 405 21.36 -7.89 -34.97
N LYS A 406 21.05 -8.91 -35.79
CA LYS A 406 19.68 -9.10 -36.31
C LYS A 406 18.70 -9.56 -35.23
N ALA A 407 19.16 -10.34 -34.25
CA ALA A 407 18.34 -10.81 -33.14
C ALA A 407 18.08 -9.71 -32.08
N GLN A 408 18.98 -8.72 -31.96
CA GLN A 408 18.84 -7.62 -31.00
C GLN A 408 17.57 -6.79 -31.23
N THR A 409 17.23 -6.49 -32.48
CA THR A 409 16.00 -5.75 -32.83
C THR A 409 14.74 -6.51 -32.42
N LEU A 410 14.68 -7.80 -32.77
CA LEU A 410 13.54 -8.66 -32.46
C LEU A 410 13.37 -8.83 -30.94
N LEU A 411 14.47 -8.99 -30.22
CA LEU A 411 14.45 -9.11 -28.76
C LEU A 411 14.06 -7.80 -28.09
N THR A 412 14.56 -6.64 -28.55
CA THR A 412 14.14 -5.33 -28.03
C THR A 412 12.63 -5.14 -28.19
N PHE A 413 12.08 -5.50 -29.34
CA PHE A 413 10.63 -5.48 -29.56
C PHE A 413 9.91 -6.48 -28.64
N GLY A 414 10.43 -7.70 -28.49
CA GLY A 414 9.88 -8.72 -27.61
C GLY A 414 9.81 -8.28 -26.14
N PHE A 415 10.86 -7.66 -25.61
CA PHE A 415 10.88 -7.14 -24.24
C PHE A 415 9.98 -5.92 -24.05
N ALA A 416 9.91 -5.02 -25.04
CA ALA A 416 8.96 -3.91 -25.01
C ALA A 416 7.51 -4.42 -25.05
N ALA A 417 7.23 -5.46 -25.85
CA ALA A 417 5.93 -6.11 -25.90
C ALA A 417 5.61 -6.84 -24.58
N PHE A 418 6.58 -7.52 -23.97
CA PHE A 418 6.44 -8.13 -22.64
C PHE A 418 6.02 -7.10 -21.58
N LEU A 419 6.68 -5.94 -21.51
CA LEU A 419 6.30 -4.88 -20.57
C LEU A 419 4.87 -4.37 -20.83
N CYS A 420 4.50 -4.18 -22.11
CA CYS A 420 3.15 -3.77 -22.48
C CYS A 420 2.10 -4.81 -22.09
N ILE A 421 2.36 -6.10 -22.35
CA ILE A 421 1.47 -7.22 -22.00
C ILE A 421 1.33 -7.33 -20.49
N LEU A 422 2.44 -7.21 -19.74
CA LEU A 422 2.42 -7.21 -18.28
C LEU A 422 1.50 -6.11 -17.73
N CYS A 423 1.60 -4.89 -18.27
CA CYS A 423 0.69 -3.79 -17.90
C CYS A 423 -0.78 -4.10 -18.20
N VAL A 424 -1.08 -4.73 -19.34
CA VAL A 424 -2.44 -5.14 -19.68
C VAL A 424 -2.95 -6.20 -18.70
N ILE A 425 -2.15 -7.22 -18.39
CA ILE A 425 -2.49 -8.28 -17.44
C ILE A 425 -2.76 -7.69 -16.05
N LEU A 426 -1.88 -6.83 -15.54
CA LEU A 426 -2.05 -6.18 -14.23
C LEU A 426 -3.23 -5.19 -14.19
N GLY A 427 -3.65 -4.67 -15.35
CA GLY A 427 -4.82 -3.80 -15.49
C GLY A 427 -6.16 -4.53 -15.41
N VAL A 428 -6.19 -5.87 -15.48
CA VAL A 428 -7.43 -6.64 -15.39
C VAL A 428 -7.91 -6.70 -13.94
N LYS A 429 -8.96 -5.93 -13.63
CA LYS A 429 -9.51 -5.74 -12.27
C LYS A 429 -9.88 -7.02 -11.50
N ASN A 430 -10.25 -8.09 -12.21
CA ASN A 430 -10.73 -9.34 -11.59
C ASN A 430 -9.75 -10.51 -11.79
N LEU A 431 -8.49 -10.24 -12.16
CA LEU A 431 -7.53 -11.31 -12.35
C LEU A 431 -7.12 -11.90 -10.98
N PRO A 432 -7.24 -13.22 -10.76
CA PRO A 432 -6.75 -13.84 -9.54
C PRO A 432 -5.22 -13.76 -9.53
N LEU A 433 -4.72 -12.83 -8.72
CA LEU A 433 -3.29 -12.62 -8.53
C LEU A 433 -2.71 -13.67 -7.58
N SER A 434 -1.48 -14.11 -7.85
CA SER A 434 -0.82 -15.11 -7.00
C SER A 434 -0.52 -14.55 -5.61
N GLU A 435 -0.80 -15.35 -4.59
CA GLU A 435 -0.40 -15.09 -3.20
C GLU A 435 1.03 -15.57 -2.89
N SER A 436 1.72 -16.18 -3.87
CA SER A 436 3.10 -16.65 -3.70
C SER A 436 4.11 -15.50 -3.77
N PRO A 437 4.98 -15.30 -2.77
CA PRO A 437 6.05 -14.31 -2.83
C PRO A 437 7.02 -14.54 -4.00
N PHE A 438 7.33 -15.80 -4.30
CA PHE A 438 8.26 -16.16 -5.37
C PHE A 438 7.79 -15.74 -6.76
N PHE A 439 6.46 -15.72 -6.97
CA PHE A 439 5.88 -15.24 -8.22
C PHE A 439 6.23 -13.75 -8.45
N TRP A 440 6.03 -12.92 -7.43
CA TRP A 440 6.31 -11.49 -7.52
C TRP A 440 7.81 -11.18 -7.57
N LEU A 441 8.64 -11.93 -6.85
CA LEU A 441 10.10 -11.85 -6.97
C LEU A 441 10.56 -12.18 -8.40
N GLY A 442 9.95 -13.18 -9.04
CA GLY A 442 10.23 -13.53 -10.44
C GLY A 442 9.81 -12.44 -11.42
N ILE A 443 8.61 -11.86 -11.25
CA ILE A 443 8.13 -10.78 -12.12
C ILE A 443 9.01 -9.54 -12.01
N ILE A 444 9.34 -9.09 -10.80
CA ILE A 444 10.14 -7.86 -10.62
C ILE A 444 11.54 -8.02 -11.22
N PHE A 445 12.13 -9.21 -11.08
CA PHE A 445 13.39 -9.58 -11.71
C PHE A 445 13.30 -9.57 -13.25
N ALA A 446 12.22 -10.11 -13.82
CA ALA A 446 11.98 -10.10 -15.26
C ALA A 446 11.79 -8.67 -15.82
N VAL A 447 11.14 -7.78 -15.08
CA VAL A 447 11.03 -6.34 -15.44
C VAL A 447 12.42 -5.70 -15.49
N GLY A 448 13.29 -5.98 -14.51
CA GLY A 448 14.68 -5.53 -14.51
C GLY A 448 15.47 -6.02 -15.73
N ILE A 449 15.36 -7.32 -16.06
CA ILE A 449 15.98 -7.90 -17.27
C ILE A 449 15.49 -7.19 -18.54
N ALA A 450 14.18 -7.01 -18.68
CA ALA A 450 13.58 -6.38 -19.85
C ALA A 450 14.12 -4.96 -20.05
N HIS A 451 14.17 -4.15 -18.98
CA HIS A 451 14.77 -2.81 -19.03
C HIS A 451 16.25 -2.86 -19.40
N GLY A 452 17.06 -3.71 -18.74
CA GLY A 452 18.49 -3.85 -19.04
C GLY A 452 18.78 -4.23 -20.50
N MET A 453 17.95 -5.10 -21.08
CA MET A 453 18.07 -5.49 -22.49
C MET A 453 17.66 -4.36 -23.45
N ILE A 454 16.62 -3.60 -23.13
CA ILE A 454 16.20 -2.43 -23.91
C ILE A 454 17.28 -1.35 -23.87
N PHE A 455 17.77 -1.00 -22.67
CA PHE A 455 18.80 0.01 -22.48
C PHE A 455 20.09 -0.32 -23.24
N ALA A 456 20.59 -1.55 -23.11
CA ALA A 456 21.81 -1.98 -23.79
C ALA A 456 21.64 -2.01 -25.32
N SER A 457 20.46 -2.42 -25.81
CA SER A 457 20.16 -2.44 -27.24
C SER A 457 20.10 -1.04 -27.85
N LEU A 458 19.49 -0.08 -27.16
CA LEU A 458 19.43 1.32 -27.59
C LEU A 458 20.81 1.99 -27.51
N SER A 459 21.59 1.70 -26.47
CA SER A 459 22.98 2.16 -26.32
C SER A 459 23.87 1.68 -27.46
N TRP A 460 23.70 0.43 -27.88
CA TRP A 460 24.43 -0.13 -29.00
C TRP A 460 24.08 0.54 -30.35
N GLN A 461 22.83 0.99 -30.54
CA GLN A 461 22.43 1.72 -31.76
C GLN A 461 23.12 3.09 -31.87
N LEU A 462 23.38 3.76 -30.75
CA LEU A 462 24.16 5.00 -30.71
C LEU A 462 25.65 4.79 -31.02
N SER A 463 26.15 3.56 -30.86
CA SER A 463 27.54 3.22 -31.18
C SER A 463 27.79 3.09 -32.70
N LYS A 464 26.75 3.07 -33.54
CA LYS A 464 26.85 2.89 -35.00
C LYS A 464 26.91 4.21 -35.80
N PRO A 465 27.58 4.25 -36.97
CA PRO A 465 27.52 5.40 -37.88
C PRO A 465 26.08 5.72 -38.35
N PRO A 466 25.71 7.00 -38.53
CA PRO A 466 26.55 8.21 -38.56
C PRO A 466 26.74 8.86 -37.17
N PHE A 467 26.35 8.19 -36.08
CA PHE A 467 26.38 8.77 -34.72
C PHE A 467 27.77 8.78 -34.08
N GLN A 468 28.76 8.14 -34.72
CA GLN A 468 30.17 8.36 -34.41
C GLN A 468 30.54 9.81 -34.75
N SER A 469 30.68 10.65 -33.72
CA SER A 469 31.53 11.82 -33.84
C SER A 469 32.94 11.33 -34.17
N THR A 470 33.68 12.11 -34.95
CA THR A 470 35.12 11.95 -35.19
C THR A 470 35.96 11.89 -33.89
N SER A 471 35.36 12.18 -32.73
CA SER A 471 35.89 11.86 -31.41
C SER A 471 35.64 10.38 -31.04
N LYS A 472 36.73 9.65 -30.76
CA LYS A 472 36.81 8.21 -30.44
C LYS A 472 35.94 7.69 -29.28
N ASN A 473 35.19 8.53 -28.57
CA ASN A 473 34.31 8.13 -27.47
C ASN A 473 32.86 8.57 -27.71
N PRO A 474 31.91 7.64 -27.97
CA PRO A 474 30.48 7.98 -27.88
C PRO A 474 30.19 8.40 -26.44
N ASN A 475 29.66 9.61 -26.21
CA ASN A 475 29.40 10.13 -24.86
C ASN A 475 28.25 9.33 -24.20
N PRO A 476 28.53 8.37 -23.30
CA PRO A 476 27.51 7.51 -22.71
C PRO A 476 26.60 8.31 -21.75
N GLY A 477 27.04 9.50 -21.33
CA GLY A 477 26.29 10.38 -20.44
C GLY A 477 24.98 10.88 -21.02
N TYR A 478 24.82 10.93 -22.36
CA TYR A 478 23.58 11.39 -22.97
C TYR A 478 22.40 10.46 -22.67
N LEU A 479 22.53 9.15 -22.95
CA LEU A 479 21.46 8.20 -22.65
C LEU A 479 21.24 8.05 -21.15
N TYR A 480 22.33 8.06 -20.38
CA TYR A 480 22.25 7.96 -18.93
C TYR A 480 21.45 9.13 -18.32
N ALA A 481 21.57 10.35 -18.85
CA ALA A 481 20.77 11.49 -18.41
C ALA A 481 19.27 11.28 -18.69
N PHE A 482 18.90 10.72 -19.85
CA PHE A 482 17.51 10.38 -20.16
C PHE A 482 16.99 9.24 -19.29
N ASP A 483 17.83 8.25 -18.99
CA ASP A 483 17.49 7.16 -18.07
C ASP A 483 17.16 7.70 -16.67
N LEU A 484 18.06 8.51 -16.09
CA LEU A 484 17.84 9.15 -14.80
C LEU A 484 16.59 10.03 -14.77
N PHE A 485 16.35 10.80 -15.83
CA PHE A 485 15.15 11.64 -15.94
C PHE A 485 13.87 10.78 -15.99
N GLY A 486 13.89 9.72 -16.79
CA GLY A 486 12.79 8.76 -16.88
C GLY A 486 12.48 8.10 -15.55
N GLY A 487 13.51 7.59 -14.87
CA GLY A 487 13.38 6.98 -13.55
C GLY A 487 12.90 7.97 -12.48
N PHE A 488 13.42 9.20 -12.47
CA PHE A 488 12.95 10.27 -11.58
C PHE A 488 11.47 10.60 -11.81
N ALA A 489 11.07 10.82 -13.07
CA ALA A 489 9.68 11.11 -13.40
C ALA A 489 8.76 9.92 -13.06
N GLY A 490 9.23 8.69 -13.29
CA GLY A 490 8.54 7.45 -12.94
C GLY A 490 8.30 7.36 -11.44
N ALA A 491 9.35 7.52 -10.63
CA ALA A 491 9.27 7.52 -9.18
C ALA A 491 8.30 8.61 -8.70
N PHE A 492 8.58 9.87 -9.04
CA PHE A 492 7.86 11.03 -8.53
C PHE A 492 6.39 11.02 -8.93
N LEU A 493 6.08 10.85 -10.23
CA LEU A 493 4.71 10.88 -10.71
C LEU A 493 3.91 9.65 -10.24
N SER A 494 4.51 8.46 -10.27
CA SER A 494 3.78 7.23 -9.92
C SER A 494 3.48 7.14 -8.44
N SER A 495 4.48 7.36 -7.56
CA SER A 495 4.26 7.23 -6.11
C SER A 495 3.43 8.37 -5.54
N THR A 496 3.68 9.61 -5.98
CA THR A 496 3.10 10.80 -5.36
C THR A 496 1.70 11.08 -5.87
N PHE A 497 1.48 10.86 -7.18
CA PHE A 497 0.22 11.20 -7.81
C PHE A 497 -0.49 9.96 -8.35
N LEU A 498 0.02 9.34 -9.41
CA LEU A 498 -0.76 8.42 -10.21
C LEU A 498 -1.31 7.24 -9.39
N LEU A 499 -0.51 6.64 -8.50
CA LEU A 499 -0.93 5.48 -7.73
C LEU A 499 -2.06 5.79 -6.72
N PRO A 500 -1.94 6.80 -5.82
CA PRO A 500 -3.05 7.21 -4.95
C PRO A 500 -4.34 7.53 -5.70
N PHE A 501 -4.29 8.15 -6.88
CA PHE A 501 -5.49 8.59 -7.60
C PHE A 501 -6.12 7.53 -8.50
N LEU A 502 -5.29 6.81 -9.26
CA LEU A 502 -5.75 5.87 -10.27
C LEU A 502 -6.01 4.48 -9.70
N GLY A 503 -5.40 4.17 -8.55
CA GLY A 503 -5.31 2.80 -8.06
C GLY A 503 -4.44 1.93 -8.97
N VAL A 504 -4.42 0.63 -8.69
CA VAL A 504 -3.55 -0.33 -9.38
C VAL A 504 -4.01 -0.55 -10.82
N GLY A 505 -5.32 -0.73 -11.04
CA GLY A 505 -5.87 -1.05 -12.35
C GLY A 505 -5.65 0.06 -13.38
N ASN A 506 -6.11 1.27 -13.07
CA ASN A 506 -6.03 2.38 -14.03
C ASN A 506 -4.59 2.87 -14.26
N LEU A 507 -3.71 2.79 -13.24
CA LEU A 507 -2.28 3.03 -13.43
C LEU A 507 -1.68 2.01 -14.39
N SER A 508 -2.01 0.73 -14.25
CA SER A 508 -1.53 -0.32 -15.15
C SER A 508 -1.96 -0.06 -16.60
N VAL A 509 -3.19 0.38 -16.82
CA VAL A 509 -3.69 0.76 -18.16
C VAL A 509 -2.93 1.98 -18.72
N LEU A 510 -2.69 3.00 -17.90
CA LEU A 510 -1.91 4.19 -18.31
C LEU A 510 -0.48 3.80 -18.71
N LEU A 511 0.19 2.98 -17.89
CA LEU A 511 1.52 2.44 -18.20
C LEU A 511 1.49 1.58 -19.46
N GLY A 512 0.43 0.80 -19.69
CA GLY A 512 0.23 0.06 -20.93
C GLY A 512 0.14 0.96 -22.16
N GLY A 513 -0.56 2.11 -22.05
CA GLY A 513 -0.60 3.12 -23.11
C GLY A 513 0.77 3.73 -23.41
N ILE A 514 1.53 4.09 -22.37
CA ILE A 514 2.91 4.60 -22.50
C ILE A 514 3.83 3.54 -23.12
N ALA A 515 3.73 2.28 -22.68
CA ALA A 515 4.47 1.15 -23.22
C ALA A 515 4.14 0.90 -24.69
N LEU A 516 2.87 1.01 -25.09
CA LEU A 516 2.43 0.87 -26.48
C LEU A 516 3.03 1.97 -27.37
N ILE A 517 3.02 3.23 -26.91
CA ILE A 517 3.66 4.34 -27.65
C ILE A 517 5.15 4.03 -27.86
N ASN A 518 5.84 3.58 -26.81
CA ASN A 518 7.26 3.22 -26.91
C ASN A 518 7.49 2.02 -27.86
N LEU A 519 6.64 1.00 -27.79
CA LEU A 519 6.68 -0.18 -28.66
C LEU A 519 6.52 0.19 -30.15
N VAL A 520 5.56 1.07 -30.45
CA VAL A 520 5.34 1.60 -31.80
C VAL A 520 6.56 2.40 -32.25
N ALA A 521 7.12 3.25 -31.39
CA ALA A 521 8.33 4.01 -31.71
C ALA A 521 9.52 3.09 -32.02
N VAL A 522 9.72 2.04 -31.22
CA VAL A 522 10.76 1.03 -31.42
C VAL A 522 10.58 0.36 -32.79
N ARG A 523 9.37 -0.09 -33.13
CA ARG A 523 9.07 -0.69 -34.42
C ARG A 523 9.36 0.27 -35.58
N LEU A 524 8.90 1.52 -35.50
CA LEU A 524 9.12 2.52 -36.55
C LEU A 524 10.60 2.88 -36.74
N PHE A 525 11.38 2.95 -35.65
CA PHE A 525 12.82 3.20 -35.72
C PHE A 525 13.56 2.07 -36.46
N PHE A 526 13.20 0.82 -36.17
CA PHE A 526 13.87 -0.34 -36.77
C PHE A 526 13.39 -0.68 -38.19
N CYS A 527 12.13 -0.40 -38.56
CA CYS A 527 11.63 -0.59 -39.92
C CYS A 527 12.11 0.48 -40.91
N ARG A 528 12.61 1.64 -40.43
CA ARG A 528 13.16 2.72 -41.28
C ARG A 528 14.61 2.47 -41.73
N LYS A 529 15.27 1.43 -41.20
CA LYS A 529 16.59 0.94 -41.65
C LYS A 529 16.40 -0.21 -42.60
#